data_AF-A0A7C4C0S2-F1
#
_entry.id   AF-A0A7C4C0S2-F1
#
_cell.length_a   1.000
_cell.length_b   1.000
_cell.length_c   1.000
_cell.angle_alpha   90.00
_cell.angle_beta   90.00
_cell.angle_gamma   90.00
#
_symmetry.space_group_name_H-M   'P 1'
#
loop_
_entity.id
_entity.type
_entity.pdbx_description
1 polymer ?
#
loop_
_entity_poly.entity_id
_entity_poly.type
_entity_poly.pdbx_seq_one_letter_code
_entity_poly.pdbx_strand_id
1 'polypeptide(L)'
;MMKRNEQDARADGSAITGDGTGELRVDLSVQGMTCDACAAHVEAALQSVEGVCAAQVPGWRSGRAVVTFASPGGVAHETLIRAVNEAGYKAEAPSRPPSDPAARETLVRISGDWPNQPNYDLVVIGTGGGGMAAAIKAAEMGHSVCIIEKGTLGGTCVNIGCVPSKTLIRAAEAYHKAGHQPFRGVHTKAEGLDWAAVIAHKDELVARLRQAKYADVLSSYRDRITVMQSRARFLPGGVVALDDGRTCSAHRVVLATGARPSIPAVPGIDGVGVLTSTSAMELREQPRSLIVVGGRFIALELGQTFARFGTKVTILQRSARLLPEHEPEIADGLGRYLREEGVEIHTGVRLLRVREERDEKVVTVQIEGRESEFRAEHILVATGRTPNTEDLGLEMAGVQLDPQGFILVDDHLQTTNPRIYAAGDVTNRPKLVYVAAAAGGIAAENALGGNHKKLDLSVVPHVIFTDPQAASVGLTEAQAAALGYSVETSALSLDHVPRALAARDTRGLIKLVAETGSGRLLGVHVLAAEGGEIIQTAALAVKFGMEQAFTYHDLANTLFPYLTQAEGIKLAALAFRKDVGKLSCCAG
;
A
#
# COMPACT_ATOMS: atom_id res chain seq x y z
N MET A 1 -53.08 45.10 -21.26
CA MET A 1 -52.83 45.96 -20.08
C MET A 1 -52.05 45.10 -19.08
N MET A 2 -50.73 44.98 -19.27
CA MET A 2 -49.66 45.47 -18.39
C MET A 2 -49.46 44.73 -17.04
N LYS A 3 -48.34 43.96 -16.99
CA LYS A 3 -47.33 43.74 -15.90
C LYS A 3 -47.79 43.08 -14.58
N ARG A 4 -47.01 42.25 -13.84
CA ARG A 4 -45.71 41.53 -13.94
C ARG A 4 -45.57 40.62 -12.67
N ASN A 5 -44.66 39.62 -12.75
CA ASN A 5 -43.92 38.84 -11.72
C ASN A 5 -44.15 37.32 -11.90
N GLU A 6 -43.25 36.51 -12.49
CA GLU A 6 -41.86 36.06 -12.16
C GLU A 6 -41.71 35.12 -10.95
N GLN A 7 -40.94 34.03 -11.20
CA GLN A 7 -40.34 32.98 -10.34
C GLN A 7 -41.21 31.76 -9.97
N ASP A 8 -40.74 30.51 -10.01
CA ASP A 8 -39.47 29.91 -10.46
C ASP A 8 -39.68 28.38 -10.57
N ALA A 9 -39.21 27.77 -11.65
CA ALA A 9 -39.07 26.32 -11.81
C ALA A 9 -37.60 26.00 -12.08
N ARG A 10 -36.94 25.33 -11.13
CA ARG A 10 -35.54 24.89 -11.23
C ARG A 10 -35.45 23.59 -12.03
N ALA A 11 -34.64 23.59 -13.09
CA ALA A 11 -34.19 22.42 -13.82
C ALA A 11 -32.66 22.28 -13.69
N ASP A 12 -32.18 21.04 -13.61
CA ASP A 12 -30.80 20.60 -13.40
C ASP A 12 -29.79 21.24 -14.37
N GLY A 13 -28.73 21.83 -13.81
CA GLY A 13 -27.58 22.34 -14.54
C GLY A 13 -26.37 21.42 -14.40
N SER A 14 -25.97 20.78 -15.50
CA SER A 14 -24.68 20.09 -15.63
C SER A 14 -23.59 21.11 -16.01
N ALA A 15 -22.49 21.10 -15.26
CA ALA A 15 -21.44 22.13 -15.33
C ALA A 15 -20.50 21.94 -16.54
N ILE A 16 -20.36 23.03 -17.31
CA ILE A 16 -19.49 23.23 -18.47
C ILE A 16 -18.14 23.77 -17.99
N THR A 17 -17.02 23.17 -18.39
CA THR A 17 -15.66 23.72 -18.12
C THR A 17 -15.10 24.38 -19.37
N GLY A 18 -14.97 25.71 -19.38
CA GLY A 18 -14.33 26.46 -20.46
C GLY A 18 -12.81 26.60 -20.25
N ASP A 19 -12.04 26.35 -21.31
CA ASP A 19 -10.72 26.96 -21.43
C ASP A 19 -10.90 28.45 -21.80
N GLY A 20 -9.97 29.32 -21.43
CA GLY A 20 -10.10 30.78 -21.50
C GLY A 20 -10.23 31.41 -22.90
N THR A 21 -10.66 30.69 -23.93
CA THR A 21 -10.91 31.19 -25.30
C THR A 21 -12.41 31.30 -25.65
N GLY A 22 -13.33 30.79 -24.81
CA GLY A 22 -14.77 30.82 -25.07
C GLY A 22 -15.27 29.72 -26.00
N GLU A 23 -14.38 28.83 -26.47
CA GLU A 23 -14.71 27.61 -27.19
C GLU A 23 -14.89 26.43 -26.22
N LEU A 24 -15.91 25.61 -26.43
CA LEU A 24 -16.17 24.41 -25.63
C LEU A 24 -15.64 23.18 -26.36
N ARG A 25 -14.90 22.33 -25.66
CA ARG A 25 -14.29 21.12 -26.20
C ARG A 25 -14.82 19.87 -25.49
N VAL A 26 -15.14 18.86 -26.28
CA VAL A 26 -15.57 17.52 -25.83
C VAL A 26 -14.68 16.48 -26.48
N ASP A 27 -14.07 15.62 -25.67
CA ASP A 27 -13.42 14.41 -26.18
C ASP A 27 -14.45 13.26 -26.21
N LEU A 28 -14.33 12.28 -27.10
CA LEU A 28 -15.18 11.09 -27.17
C LEU A 28 -14.28 9.85 -27.27
N SER A 29 -14.67 8.77 -26.60
CA SER A 29 -14.07 7.44 -26.82
C SER A 29 -14.74 6.79 -28.01
N VAL A 30 -13.98 6.32 -28.99
CA VAL A 30 -14.51 5.71 -30.22
C VAL A 30 -13.86 4.35 -30.45
N GLN A 31 -14.69 3.31 -30.56
CA GLN A 31 -14.29 1.93 -30.80
C GLN A 31 -14.74 1.46 -32.19
N GLY A 32 -14.01 0.50 -32.76
CA GLY A 32 -14.32 -0.11 -34.06
C GLY A 32 -13.56 0.49 -35.25
N MET A 33 -12.72 1.51 -35.03
CA MET A 33 -11.80 2.00 -36.07
C MET A 33 -10.62 1.05 -36.22
N THR A 34 -10.29 0.64 -37.45
CA THR A 34 -9.20 -0.32 -37.73
C THR A 34 -8.16 0.20 -38.74
N CYS A 35 -8.40 1.36 -39.35
CA CYS A 35 -7.49 2.02 -40.29
C CYS A 35 -7.71 3.53 -40.35
N ASP A 36 -6.82 4.27 -41.01
CA ASP A 36 -6.90 5.74 -41.12
C ASP A 36 -8.17 6.21 -41.85
N ALA A 37 -8.68 5.43 -42.80
CA ALA A 37 -9.95 5.73 -43.45
C ALA A 37 -11.14 5.66 -42.47
N CYS A 38 -11.09 4.80 -41.45
CA CYS A 38 -12.10 4.80 -40.38
C CYS A 38 -12.03 6.06 -39.53
N ALA A 39 -10.81 6.54 -39.22
CA ALA A 39 -10.63 7.78 -38.46
C ALA A 39 -11.20 8.99 -39.22
N ALA A 40 -10.90 9.11 -40.51
CA ALA A 40 -11.44 10.17 -41.37
C ALA A 40 -12.98 10.08 -41.49
N HIS A 41 -13.53 8.87 -41.53
CA HIS A 41 -14.98 8.67 -41.60
C HIS A 41 -15.70 9.11 -40.31
N VAL A 42 -15.15 8.76 -39.14
CA VAL A 42 -15.65 9.23 -37.83
C VAL A 42 -15.54 10.75 -37.71
N GLU A 43 -14.43 11.33 -38.16
CA GLU A 43 -14.22 12.78 -38.15
C GLU A 43 -15.27 13.49 -39.00
N ALA A 44 -15.52 13.01 -40.22
CA ALA A 44 -16.55 13.56 -41.10
C ALA A 44 -17.97 13.44 -40.51
N ALA A 45 -18.29 12.31 -39.89
CA ALA A 45 -19.57 12.09 -39.22
C ALA A 45 -19.79 13.10 -38.09
N LEU A 46 -18.80 13.31 -37.24
CA LEU A 46 -18.86 14.31 -36.15
C LEU A 46 -18.92 15.74 -36.69
N GLN A 47 -18.14 16.08 -37.72
CA GLN A 47 -18.14 17.41 -38.34
C GLN A 47 -19.49 17.79 -38.96
N SER A 48 -20.30 16.79 -39.36
CA SER A 48 -21.64 16.98 -39.93
C SER A 48 -22.75 17.28 -38.92
N VAL A 49 -22.47 17.17 -37.62
CA VAL A 49 -23.46 17.44 -36.57
C VAL A 49 -23.64 18.95 -36.42
N GLU A 50 -24.90 19.41 -36.50
CA GLU A 50 -25.23 20.83 -36.36
C GLU A 50 -24.77 21.37 -34.99
N GLY A 51 -24.00 22.46 -35.03
CA GLY A 51 -23.39 23.08 -33.85
C GLY A 51 -21.92 22.73 -33.62
N VAL A 52 -21.38 21.69 -34.28
CA VAL A 52 -19.95 21.36 -34.28
C VAL A 52 -19.17 22.37 -35.12
N CYS A 53 -18.17 23.01 -34.54
CA CYS A 53 -17.25 23.90 -35.24
C CYS A 53 -16.08 23.14 -35.84
N ALA A 54 -15.50 22.21 -35.08
CA ALA A 54 -14.40 21.36 -35.54
C ALA A 54 -14.51 19.98 -34.91
N ALA A 55 -14.18 18.94 -35.67
CA ALA A 55 -13.96 17.58 -35.20
C ALA A 55 -12.57 17.10 -35.64
N GLN A 56 -11.85 16.41 -34.76
CA GLN A 56 -10.53 15.85 -35.05
C GLN A 56 -10.40 14.44 -34.47
N VAL A 57 -9.92 13.49 -35.27
CA VAL A 57 -9.56 12.14 -34.84
C VAL A 57 -8.04 11.98 -35.04
N PRO A 58 -7.23 12.07 -33.97
CA PRO A 58 -5.75 12.07 -34.08
C PRO A 58 -5.14 10.82 -34.75
N GLY A 59 -5.94 9.76 -34.91
CA GLY A 59 -5.61 8.53 -35.62
C GLY A 59 -6.42 7.35 -35.10
N TRP A 60 -6.62 6.30 -35.89
CA TRP A 60 -7.49 5.18 -35.50
C TRP A 60 -7.04 4.45 -34.23
N ARG A 61 -5.72 4.40 -33.96
CA ARG A 61 -5.15 3.81 -32.74
C ARG A 61 -5.42 4.63 -31.47
N SER A 62 -5.78 5.90 -31.61
CA SER A 62 -6.06 6.76 -30.46
C SER A 62 -7.33 6.32 -29.72
N GLY A 63 -8.27 5.69 -30.44
CA GLY A 63 -9.60 5.38 -29.92
C GLY A 63 -10.36 6.61 -29.43
N ARG A 64 -10.02 7.81 -29.94
CA ARG A 64 -10.54 9.09 -29.44
C ARG A 64 -10.89 10.04 -30.59
N ALA A 65 -11.94 10.83 -30.39
CA ALA A 65 -12.30 11.97 -31.23
C ALA A 65 -12.43 13.23 -30.36
N VAL A 66 -12.09 14.38 -30.91
CA VAL A 66 -12.15 15.69 -30.23
C VAL A 66 -13.11 16.57 -31.01
N VAL A 67 -14.05 17.21 -30.33
CA VAL A 67 -15.09 18.05 -30.94
C VAL A 67 -15.15 19.41 -30.25
N THR A 68 -15.21 20.48 -31.02
CA THR A 68 -15.21 21.87 -30.54
C THR A 68 -16.49 22.60 -30.97
N PHE A 69 -17.06 23.45 -30.10
CA PHE A 69 -18.30 24.21 -30.31
C PHE A 69 -18.14 25.69 -29.90
N ALA A 70 -18.83 26.60 -30.60
CA ALA A 70 -18.69 28.05 -30.44
C ALA A 70 -19.65 28.73 -29.45
N SER A 71 -20.53 27.99 -28.73
CA SER A 71 -21.50 28.64 -27.83
C SER A 71 -21.81 27.86 -26.55
N PRO A 72 -22.19 28.55 -25.45
CA PRO A 72 -22.36 27.96 -24.11
C PRO A 72 -23.48 26.92 -23.99
N GLY A 73 -24.27 26.69 -25.03
CA GLY A 73 -25.30 25.66 -25.07
C GLY A 73 -24.80 24.26 -25.45
N GLY A 74 -23.60 24.16 -26.06
CA GLY A 74 -23.01 22.90 -26.52
C GLY A 74 -23.90 22.08 -27.48
N VAL A 75 -23.37 20.97 -28.00
CA VAL A 75 -24.19 19.90 -28.60
C VAL A 75 -24.33 18.80 -27.56
N ALA A 76 -25.55 18.27 -27.38
CA ALA A 76 -25.79 17.19 -26.42
C ALA A 76 -24.91 15.96 -26.76
N HIS A 77 -24.25 15.38 -25.76
CA HIS A 77 -23.36 14.24 -25.94
C HIS A 77 -24.04 13.06 -26.66
N GLU A 78 -25.33 12.83 -26.39
CA GLU A 78 -26.09 11.76 -27.07
C GLU A 78 -26.19 11.99 -28.58
N THR A 79 -26.23 13.24 -29.05
CA THR A 79 -26.27 13.57 -30.47
C THR A 79 -24.96 13.21 -31.16
N LEU A 80 -23.83 13.51 -30.52
CA LEU A 80 -22.49 13.16 -31.04
C LEU A 80 -22.28 11.64 -31.04
N ILE A 81 -22.68 10.97 -29.94
CA ILE A 81 -22.62 9.51 -29.84
C ILE A 81 -23.46 8.86 -30.92
N ARG A 82 -24.67 9.37 -31.17
CA ARG A 82 -25.55 8.87 -32.23
C ARG A 82 -24.91 9.01 -33.61
N ALA A 83 -24.29 10.15 -33.91
CA ALA A 83 -23.62 10.37 -35.20
C ALA A 83 -22.51 9.35 -35.46
N VAL A 84 -21.70 9.03 -34.44
CA VAL A 84 -20.65 8.01 -34.55
C VAL A 84 -21.23 6.59 -34.67
N ASN A 85 -22.30 6.30 -33.93
CA ASN A 85 -23.02 5.03 -34.01
C ASN A 85 -23.66 4.79 -35.38
N GLU A 86 -24.26 5.82 -35.97
CA GLU A 86 -24.83 5.78 -37.33
C GLU A 86 -23.74 5.63 -38.41
N ALA A 87 -22.53 6.14 -38.15
CA ALA A 87 -21.36 5.91 -39.00
C ALA A 87 -20.77 4.48 -38.88
N GLY A 88 -21.32 3.64 -38.01
CA GLY A 88 -20.93 2.23 -37.85
C GLY A 88 -19.86 1.97 -36.78
N TYR A 89 -19.56 2.95 -35.93
CA TYR A 89 -18.56 2.85 -34.86
C TYR A 89 -19.22 3.02 -33.49
N LYS A 90 -18.61 2.56 -32.41
CA LYS A 90 -19.22 2.72 -31.07
C LYS A 90 -18.59 3.90 -30.35
N ALA A 91 -19.38 4.94 -30.05
CA ALA A 91 -18.93 6.08 -29.25
C ALA A 91 -19.45 6.04 -27.81
N GLU A 92 -18.62 6.48 -26.87
CA GLU A 92 -18.98 6.72 -25.47
C GLU A 92 -18.43 8.09 -25.04
N ALA A 93 -19.20 8.82 -24.21
CA ALA A 93 -18.71 10.04 -23.60
C ALA A 93 -17.47 9.70 -22.72
N PRO A 94 -16.48 10.59 -22.64
CA PRO A 94 -15.25 10.30 -21.93
C PRO A 94 -15.57 10.16 -20.45
N SER A 95 -15.09 9.09 -19.82
CA SER A 95 -14.95 9.08 -18.37
C SER A 95 -13.94 10.18 -18.02
N ARG A 96 -14.43 11.26 -17.42
CA ARG A 96 -13.61 12.38 -16.95
C ARG A 96 -12.39 11.82 -16.17
N PRO A 97 -11.14 12.12 -16.53
CA PRO A 97 -10.04 11.92 -15.58
C PRO A 97 -10.35 12.82 -14.39
N PRO A 98 -10.28 12.36 -13.13
CA PRO A 98 -10.76 13.15 -12.00
C PRO A 98 -9.90 14.40 -11.82
N SER A 99 -10.32 15.49 -12.46
CA SER A 99 -9.89 16.86 -12.22
C SER A 99 -10.78 17.47 -11.15
N ASP A 100 -10.82 16.82 -9.98
CA ASP A 100 -11.20 17.38 -8.67
C ASP A 100 -11.12 16.24 -7.62
N PRO A 101 -10.26 16.31 -6.59
CA PRO A 101 -10.31 15.40 -5.44
C PRO A 101 -11.66 15.41 -4.70
N ALA A 102 -12.52 16.41 -4.96
CA ALA A 102 -13.84 16.57 -4.36
C ALA A 102 -15.01 16.03 -5.22
N ALA A 103 -14.76 15.43 -6.40
CA ALA A 103 -15.81 14.80 -7.20
C ALA A 103 -16.26 13.47 -6.55
N ARG A 104 -17.29 13.60 -5.70
CA ARG A 104 -17.95 12.55 -4.91
C ARG A 104 -18.17 11.24 -5.66
N GLU A 105 -17.66 10.19 -5.04
CA GLU A 105 -18.30 8.89 -4.77
C GLU A 105 -19.54 8.56 -5.61
N THR A 106 -19.41 7.57 -6.48
CA THR A 106 -20.54 6.71 -6.83
C THR A 106 -20.93 5.98 -5.55
N LEU A 107 -21.86 6.59 -4.81
CA LEU A 107 -22.40 6.16 -3.53
C LEU A 107 -22.71 4.66 -3.55
N VAL A 108 -21.92 3.88 -2.80
CA VAL A 108 -22.55 2.86 -1.94
C VAL A 108 -23.67 3.62 -1.24
N ARG A 109 -24.94 3.23 -1.43
CA ARG A 109 -26.08 3.98 -0.88
C ARG A 109 -25.82 4.31 0.59
N ILE A 110 -25.43 5.56 0.87
CA ILE A 110 -25.55 6.16 2.19
C ILE A 110 -27.05 6.16 2.40
N SER A 111 -27.52 5.33 3.33
CA SER A 111 -28.94 5.13 3.59
C SER A 111 -29.61 6.49 3.80
N GLY A 112 -30.50 6.85 2.88
CA GLY A 112 -31.31 8.08 2.95
C GLY A 112 -32.32 8.06 4.09
N ASP A 113 -32.66 6.87 4.59
CA ASP A 113 -33.47 6.69 5.79
C ASP A 113 -32.62 6.05 6.88
N TRP A 114 -32.07 6.88 7.77
CA TRP A 114 -31.47 6.45 9.01
C TRP A 114 -32.55 6.48 10.10
N PRO A 115 -33.09 5.34 10.55
CA PRO A 115 -34.03 5.35 11.67
C PRO A 115 -33.33 5.89 12.92
N ASN A 116 -34.07 6.46 13.86
CA ASN A 116 -33.47 6.93 15.11
C ASN A 116 -32.92 5.72 15.89
N GLN A 117 -31.61 5.67 16.13
CA GLN A 117 -30.90 4.58 16.82
C GLN A 117 -31.09 3.18 16.19
N PRO A 118 -30.61 2.95 14.95
CA PRO A 118 -30.62 1.59 14.40
C PRO A 118 -29.79 0.67 15.29
N ASN A 119 -30.26 -0.57 15.42
CA ASN A 119 -29.53 -1.64 16.10
C ASN A 119 -28.90 -2.56 15.06
N TYR A 120 -27.60 -2.80 15.19
CA TYR A 120 -26.85 -3.72 14.35
C TYR A 120 -26.29 -4.87 15.19
N ASP A 121 -26.18 -6.05 14.59
CA ASP A 121 -25.47 -7.16 15.22
C ASP A 121 -23.98 -6.81 15.40
N LEU A 122 -23.38 -6.18 14.39
CA LEU A 122 -22.00 -5.72 14.43
C LEU A 122 -21.83 -4.29 13.89
N VAL A 123 -21.14 -3.44 14.65
CA VAL A 123 -20.57 -2.20 14.13
C VAL A 123 -19.07 -2.38 13.89
N VAL A 124 -18.59 -1.93 12.74
CA VAL A 124 -17.16 -1.93 12.39
C VAL A 124 -16.71 -0.49 12.17
N ILE A 125 -15.64 -0.08 12.85
CA ILE A 125 -15.09 1.28 12.71
C ILE A 125 -13.77 1.21 11.93
N GLY A 126 -13.78 1.74 10.70
CA GLY A 126 -12.69 1.75 9.73
C GLY A 126 -12.90 0.77 8.57
N THR A 127 -12.49 1.17 7.37
CA THR A 127 -12.64 0.38 6.13
C THR A 127 -11.33 -0.14 5.54
N GLY A 128 -10.27 -0.18 6.36
CA GLY A 128 -9.03 -0.87 5.98
C GLY A 128 -9.21 -2.39 5.87
N GLY A 129 -8.13 -3.11 5.57
CA GLY A 129 -8.17 -4.58 5.38
C GLY A 129 -8.83 -5.35 6.52
N GLY A 130 -8.59 -4.97 7.78
CA GLY A 130 -9.25 -5.59 8.93
C GLY A 130 -10.73 -5.25 9.05
N GLY A 131 -11.12 -4.01 8.78
CA GLY A 131 -12.53 -3.60 8.83
C GLY A 131 -13.37 -4.23 7.74
N MET A 132 -12.85 -4.26 6.51
CA MET A 132 -13.50 -4.93 5.38
C MET A 132 -13.67 -6.43 5.66
N ALA A 133 -12.62 -7.10 6.12
CA ALA A 133 -12.68 -8.52 6.45
C ALA A 133 -13.71 -8.82 7.56
N ALA A 134 -13.76 -7.98 8.61
CA ALA A 134 -14.74 -8.10 9.68
C ALA A 134 -16.19 -7.94 9.17
N ALA A 135 -16.45 -6.90 8.38
CA ALA A 135 -17.78 -6.60 7.89
C ALA A 135 -18.29 -7.67 6.90
N ILE A 136 -17.45 -8.08 5.95
CA ILE A 136 -17.77 -9.15 5.00
C ILE A 136 -18.04 -10.45 5.76
N LYS A 137 -17.17 -10.81 6.71
CA LYS A 137 -17.32 -12.07 7.44
C LYS A 137 -18.60 -12.11 8.26
N ALA A 138 -18.95 -11.02 8.94
CA ALA A 138 -20.21 -10.91 9.67
C ALA A 138 -21.43 -11.01 8.74
N ALA A 139 -21.39 -10.38 7.56
CA ALA A 139 -22.45 -10.46 6.57
C ALA A 139 -22.61 -11.89 6.01
N GLU A 140 -21.51 -12.60 5.73
CA GLU A 140 -21.52 -14.02 5.32
C GLU A 140 -22.11 -14.95 6.38
N MET A 141 -21.94 -14.60 7.67
CA MET A 141 -22.58 -15.28 8.80
C MET A 141 -24.07 -14.92 8.96
N GLY A 142 -24.61 -14.05 8.10
CA GLY A 142 -26.02 -13.69 8.09
C GLY A 142 -26.39 -12.52 9.02
N HIS A 143 -25.42 -11.80 9.56
CA HIS A 143 -25.64 -10.70 10.50
C HIS A 143 -25.80 -9.34 9.81
N SER A 144 -26.51 -8.44 10.48
CA SER A 144 -26.62 -7.02 10.10
C SER A 144 -25.38 -6.24 10.55
N VAL A 145 -24.79 -5.47 9.63
CA VAL A 145 -23.52 -4.78 9.86
C VAL A 145 -23.66 -3.30 9.52
N CYS A 146 -23.06 -2.45 10.36
CA CYS A 146 -22.77 -1.06 10.00
C CYS A 146 -21.26 -0.84 10.00
N ILE A 147 -20.69 -0.49 8.84
CA ILE A 147 -19.28 -0.13 8.72
C ILE A 147 -19.14 1.38 8.55
N ILE A 148 -18.33 1.98 9.41
CA ILE A 148 -18.20 3.45 9.53
C ILE A 148 -16.79 3.88 9.14
N GLU A 149 -16.68 4.80 8.20
CA GLU A 149 -15.41 5.34 7.70
C GLU A 149 -15.43 6.87 7.73
N LYS A 150 -14.36 7.49 8.23
CA LYS A 150 -14.27 8.94 8.31
C LYS A 150 -13.66 9.59 7.07
N GLY A 151 -12.86 8.85 6.32
CA GLY A 151 -12.09 9.35 5.19
C GLY A 151 -12.36 8.57 3.91
N THR A 152 -11.29 8.34 3.14
CA THR A 152 -11.36 7.57 1.90
C THR A 152 -11.52 6.08 2.20
N LEU A 153 -12.51 5.46 1.54
CA LEU A 153 -12.75 4.03 1.61
C LEU A 153 -11.48 3.22 1.32
N GLY A 154 -11.27 2.14 2.08
CA GLY A 154 -10.17 1.20 1.91
C GLY A 154 -8.95 1.47 2.79
N GLY A 155 -8.97 2.56 3.54
CA GLY A 155 -7.95 2.88 4.53
C GLY A 155 -6.54 3.00 3.93
N THR A 156 -5.52 2.53 4.66
CA THR A 156 -4.12 2.77 4.32
C THR A 156 -3.63 1.97 3.11
N CYS A 157 -3.87 0.65 3.07
CA CYS A 157 -3.18 -0.26 2.16
C CYS A 157 -3.35 0.11 0.67
N VAL A 158 -4.59 0.36 0.24
CA VAL A 158 -4.90 0.68 -1.15
C VAL A 158 -4.59 2.12 -1.50
N ASN A 159 -4.79 3.07 -0.58
CA ASN A 159 -4.74 4.50 -0.90
C ASN A 159 -3.36 5.12 -0.72
N ILE A 160 -2.68 4.81 0.39
CA ILE A 160 -1.51 5.56 0.87
C ILE A 160 -0.43 4.64 1.47
N GLY A 161 -0.43 3.37 1.06
CA GLY A 161 0.39 2.31 1.64
C GLY A 161 0.92 1.35 0.58
N CYS A 162 0.55 0.08 0.69
CA CYS A 162 1.13 -1.00 -0.09
C CYS A 162 0.97 -0.82 -1.60
N VAL A 163 -0.25 -0.56 -2.09
CA VAL A 163 -0.50 -0.42 -3.53
C VAL A 163 0.34 0.70 -4.15
N PRO A 164 0.22 1.97 -3.71
CA PRO A 164 0.97 3.05 -4.34
C PRO A 164 2.49 2.87 -4.20
N SER A 165 2.98 2.46 -3.03
CA SER A 165 4.42 2.25 -2.83
C SER A 165 4.96 1.15 -3.75
N LYS A 166 4.27 0.00 -3.88
CA LYS A 166 4.77 -1.14 -4.67
C LYS A 166 4.68 -0.83 -6.16
N THR A 167 3.71 -0.03 -6.59
CA THR A 167 3.66 0.51 -7.96
C THR A 167 4.84 1.42 -8.26
N LEU A 168 5.15 2.36 -7.36
CA LEU A 168 6.30 3.25 -7.52
C LEU A 168 7.63 2.51 -7.49
N ILE A 169 7.79 1.53 -6.59
CA ILE A 169 8.98 0.66 -6.53
C ILE A 169 9.19 -0.05 -7.85
N ARG A 170 8.15 -0.65 -8.45
CA ARG A 170 8.27 -1.34 -9.74
C ARG A 170 8.58 -0.38 -10.90
N ALA A 171 8.02 0.82 -10.89
CA ALA A 171 8.37 1.86 -11.86
C ALA A 171 9.84 2.31 -11.72
N ALA A 172 10.32 2.52 -10.48
CA ALA A 172 11.70 2.86 -10.19
C ALA A 172 12.67 1.75 -10.56
N GLU A 173 12.29 0.49 -10.32
CA GLU A 173 13.07 -0.69 -10.73
C GLU A 173 13.21 -0.76 -12.26
N ALA A 174 12.12 -0.56 -13.01
CA ALA A 174 12.17 -0.55 -14.47
C ALA A 174 13.07 0.57 -15.01
N TYR A 175 12.93 1.79 -14.47
CA TYR A 175 13.77 2.93 -14.84
C TYR A 175 15.25 2.68 -14.50
N HIS A 176 15.54 2.17 -13.30
CA HIS A 176 16.89 1.84 -12.87
C HIS A 176 17.54 0.78 -13.77
N LYS A 177 16.86 -0.33 -14.04
CA LYS A 177 17.35 -1.42 -14.90
C LYS A 177 17.59 -0.99 -16.33
N ALA A 178 16.82 -0.04 -16.87
CA ALA A 178 17.07 0.52 -18.19
C ALA A 178 18.44 1.22 -18.26
N GLY A 179 18.92 1.83 -17.18
CA GLY A 179 20.25 2.46 -17.10
C GLY A 179 21.36 1.56 -16.54
N HIS A 180 21.03 0.54 -15.76
CA HIS A 180 21.96 -0.24 -14.95
C HIS A 180 21.72 -1.75 -15.11
N GLN A 181 21.95 -2.26 -16.31
CA GLN A 181 21.81 -3.69 -16.61
C GLN A 181 23.18 -4.40 -16.60
N PRO A 182 23.28 -5.68 -16.16
CA PRO A 182 24.57 -6.34 -15.91
C PRO A 182 25.15 -7.12 -17.12
N PHE A 183 24.43 -7.19 -18.25
CA PHE A 183 24.79 -8.00 -19.42
C PHE A 183 25.64 -7.23 -20.43
N ARG A 184 26.81 -7.78 -20.74
CA ARG A 184 27.66 -7.28 -21.84
C ARG A 184 26.93 -7.43 -23.18
N GLY A 185 26.97 -6.38 -24.01
CA GLY A 185 26.35 -6.35 -25.33
C GLY A 185 24.88 -5.93 -25.36
N VAL A 186 24.26 -5.73 -24.20
CA VAL A 186 22.94 -5.10 -24.09
C VAL A 186 23.15 -3.59 -23.90
N HIS A 187 22.58 -2.77 -24.79
CA HIS A 187 22.73 -1.32 -24.75
C HIS A 187 21.36 -0.68 -24.51
N THR A 188 21.17 -0.15 -23.31
CA THR A 188 19.97 0.57 -22.88
C THR A 188 20.38 1.81 -22.09
N LYS A 189 19.50 2.81 -22.01
CA LYS A 189 19.71 4.01 -21.23
C LYS A 189 18.39 4.42 -20.55
N ALA A 190 18.48 4.93 -19.33
CA ALA A 190 17.37 5.58 -18.66
C ALA A 190 17.36 7.07 -19.02
N GLU A 191 16.34 7.52 -19.75
CA GLU A 191 16.13 8.92 -20.14
C GLU A 191 14.64 9.28 -20.07
N GLY A 192 14.33 10.57 -19.90
CA GLY A 192 12.97 11.08 -20.07
C GLY A 192 11.96 10.61 -19.02
N LEU A 193 12.31 10.69 -17.73
CA LEU A 193 11.36 10.41 -16.64
C LEU A 193 10.26 11.49 -16.61
N ASP A 194 9.05 11.12 -17.01
CA ASP A 194 7.84 11.92 -16.78
C ASP A 194 7.27 11.62 -15.39
N TRP A 195 7.67 12.42 -14.41
CA TRP A 195 7.24 12.26 -13.02
C TRP A 195 5.72 12.37 -12.86
N ALA A 196 5.09 13.32 -13.56
CA ALA A 196 3.64 13.52 -13.48
C ALA A 196 2.88 12.29 -14.01
N ALA A 197 3.34 11.69 -15.10
CA ALA A 197 2.76 10.47 -15.63
C ALA A 197 2.94 9.27 -14.69
N VAL A 198 4.10 9.14 -14.03
CA VAL A 198 4.34 8.07 -13.04
C VAL A 198 3.37 8.18 -11.86
N ILE A 199 3.19 9.38 -11.31
CA ILE A 199 2.25 9.62 -10.21
C ILE A 199 0.80 9.38 -10.66
N ALA A 200 0.42 9.88 -11.84
CA ALA A 200 -0.92 9.69 -12.39
C ALA A 200 -1.26 8.21 -12.62
N HIS A 201 -0.33 7.42 -13.16
CA HIS A 201 -0.54 5.98 -13.39
C HIS A 201 -0.68 5.20 -12.06
N LYS A 202 0.09 5.58 -11.03
CA LYS A 202 -0.11 5.08 -9.66
C LYS A 202 -1.52 5.41 -9.14
N ASP A 203 -1.95 6.66 -9.28
CA ASP A 203 -3.26 7.11 -8.79
C ASP A 203 -4.43 6.42 -9.52
N GLU A 204 -4.30 6.18 -10.82
CA GLU A 204 -5.28 5.42 -11.60
C GLU A 204 -5.45 3.99 -11.05
N LEU A 205 -4.34 3.30 -10.78
CA LEU A 205 -4.38 1.96 -10.20
C LEU A 205 -5.01 1.95 -8.81
N VAL A 206 -4.64 2.93 -7.97
CA VAL A 206 -5.23 3.10 -6.63
C VAL A 206 -6.74 3.31 -6.72
N ALA A 207 -7.21 4.21 -7.58
CA ALA A 207 -8.63 4.48 -7.77
C ALA A 207 -9.38 3.23 -8.25
N ARG A 208 -8.83 2.54 -9.25
CA ARG A 208 -9.41 1.30 -9.81
C ARG A 208 -9.51 0.20 -8.76
N LEU A 209 -8.47 -0.02 -7.96
CA LEU A 209 -8.48 -1.05 -6.92
C LEU A 209 -9.39 -0.66 -5.74
N ARG A 210 -9.45 0.62 -5.36
CA ARG A 210 -10.40 1.12 -4.36
C ARG A 210 -11.84 0.86 -4.79
N GLN A 211 -12.18 1.18 -6.05
CA GLN A 211 -13.50 0.90 -6.59
C GLN A 211 -13.80 -0.61 -6.56
N ALA A 212 -12.98 -1.40 -7.26
CA ALA A 212 -13.25 -2.81 -7.50
C ALA A 212 -13.17 -3.70 -6.25
N LYS A 213 -12.31 -3.37 -5.27
CA LYS A 213 -12.04 -4.22 -4.10
C LYS A 213 -12.65 -3.71 -2.81
N TYR A 214 -13.20 -2.51 -2.79
CA TYR A 214 -13.84 -1.95 -1.61
C TYR A 214 -15.26 -1.47 -1.90
N ALA A 215 -15.45 -0.51 -2.81
CA ALA A 215 -16.77 0.06 -3.06
C ALA A 215 -17.74 -0.95 -3.69
N ASP A 216 -17.30 -1.64 -4.75
CA ASP A 216 -18.11 -2.66 -5.44
C ASP A 216 -18.38 -3.86 -4.54
N VAL A 217 -17.38 -4.25 -3.74
CA VAL A 217 -17.51 -5.34 -2.75
C VAL A 217 -18.54 -4.96 -1.69
N LEU A 218 -18.46 -3.79 -1.05
CA LEU A 218 -19.48 -3.38 -0.07
C LEU A 218 -20.88 -3.28 -0.72
N SER A 219 -20.95 -2.82 -1.98
CA SER A 219 -22.19 -2.75 -2.73
C SER A 219 -22.82 -4.12 -3.00
N SER A 220 -22.02 -5.19 -3.12
CA SER A 220 -22.53 -6.56 -3.29
C SER A 220 -23.10 -7.16 -2.01
N TYR A 221 -22.88 -6.54 -0.85
CA TYR A 221 -23.43 -6.94 0.44
C TYR A 221 -24.44 -5.90 1.00
N ARG A 222 -24.99 -5.01 0.17
CA ARG A 222 -25.84 -3.87 0.59
C ARG A 222 -27.08 -4.24 1.41
N ASP A 223 -27.56 -5.46 1.26
CA ASP A 223 -28.70 -6.05 1.96
C ASP A 223 -28.35 -6.45 3.41
N ARG A 224 -27.06 -6.46 3.77
CA ARG A 224 -26.57 -6.77 5.14
C ARG A 224 -25.63 -5.72 5.70
N ILE A 225 -24.87 -5.02 4.85
CA ILE A 225 -23.88 -4.02 5.26
C ILE A 225 -24.40 -2.62 4.90
N THR A 226 -24.62 -1.81 5.93
CA THR A 226 -24.79 -0.36 5.81
C THR A 226 -23.40 0.30 5.88
N VAL A 227 -23.09 1.16 4.92
CA VAL A 227 -21.84 1.95 4.93
C VAL A 227 -22.15 3.37 5.36
N MET A 228 -21.34 3.91 6.28
CA MET A 228 -21.47 5.27 6.75
C MET A 228 -20.18 6.04 6.59
N GLN A 229 -20.28 7.20 5.95
CA GLN A 229 -19.19 8.16 5.91
C GLN A 229 -19.32 9.15 7.08
N SER A 230 -18.64 8.86 8.19
CA SER A 230 -18.61 9.70 9.39
C SER A 230 -17.43 9.28 10.27
N ARG A 231 -16.97 10.16 11.17
CA ARG A 231 -16.23 9.69 12.34
C ARG A 231 -17.20 9.02 13.31
N ALA A 232 -16.71 8.03 14.03
CA ALA A 232 -17.42 7.37 15.11
C ALA A 232 -16.67 7.55 16.43
N ARG A 233 -17.42 7.67 17.52
CA ARG A 233 -16.91 7.65 18.90
C ARG A 233 -17.90 6.94 19.82
N PHE A 234 -17.41 6.39 20.91
CA PHE A 234 -18.24 5.86 21.97
C PHE A 234 -18.75 6.99 22.88
N LEU A 235 -20.02 6.86 23.26
CA LEU A 235 -20.66 7.59 24.34
C LEU A 235 -20.82 6.69 25.58
N PRO A 236 -21.14 7.26 26.76
CA PRO A 236 -21.48 6.47 27.94
C PRO A 236 -22.54 5.41 27.64
N GLY A 237 -22.37 4.21 28.20
CA GLY A 237 -23.27 3.07 27.95
C GLY A 237 -22.97 2.28 26.67
N GLY A 238 -21.89 2.61 25.94
CA GLY A 238 -21.43 1.85 24.78
C GLY A 238 -22.16 2.17 23.47
N VAL A 239 -22.92 3.26 23.43
CA VAL A 239 -23.58 3.77 22.22
C VAL A 239 -22.52 4.35 21.28
N VAL A 240 -22.62 4.05 19.98
CA VAL A 240 -21.74 4.63 18.97
C VAL A 240 -22.41 5.89 18.42
N ALA A 241 -21.71 7.01 18.52
CA ALA A 241 -22.15 8.30 17.99
C ALA A 241 -21.34 8.69 16.76
N LEU A 242 -22.02 9.35 15.83
CA LEU A 242 -21.48 9.91 14.61
C LEU A 242 -21.27 11.42 14.76
N ASP A 243 -20.50 12.02 13.85
CA ASP A 243 -20.19 13.44 13.93
C ASP A 243 -21.40 14.35 13.68
N ASP A 244 -22.39 13.87 12.93
CA ASP A 244 -23.64 14.59 12.66
C ASP A 244 -24.69 14.44 13.78
N GLY A 245 -24.32 13.84 14.91
CA GLY A 245 -25.17 13.66 16.07
C GLY A 245 -26.08 12.43 16.01
N ARG A 246 -26.13 11.72 14.88
CA ARG A 246 -26.80 10.41 14.82
C ARG A 246 -26.07 9.40 15.72
N THR A 247 -26.83 8.45 16.24
CA THR A 247 -26.31 7.36 17.05
C THR A 247 -26.79 6.02 16.52
N CYS A 248 -26.03 4.96 16.77
CA CYS A 248 -26.46 3.57 16.61
C CYS A 248 -26.11 2.73 17.83
N SER A 249 -26.90 1.67 18.01
CA SER A 249 -26.65 0.61 18.98
C SER A 249 -26.02 -0.58 18.26
N ALA A 250 -25.15 -1.29 18.97
CA ALA A 250 -24.47 -2.46 18.44
C ALA A 250 -24.45 -3.58 19.48
N HIS A 251 -24.78 -4.80 19.08
CA HIS A 251 -24.57 -5.97 19.94
C HIS A 251 -23.07 -6.22 20.18
N ARG A 252 -22.25 -6.00 19.15
CA ARG A 252 -20.79 -6.12 19.17
C ARG A 252 -20.14 -5.02 18.35
N VAL A 253 -18.87 -4.72 18.65
CA VAL A 253 -18.07 -3.75 17.87
C VAL A 253 -16.72 -4.33 17.52
N VAL A 254 -16.26 -4.11 16.28
CA VAL A 254 -14.87 -4.32 15.87
C VAL A 254 -14.22 -2.99 15.54
N LEU A 255 -13.14 -2.66 16.26
CA LEU A 255 -12.31 -1.47 16.05
C LEU A 255 -11.18 -1.79 15.07
N ALA A 256 -11.20 -1.17 13.89
CA ALA A 256 -10.23 -1.35 12.82
C ALA A 256 -9.73 0.00 12.27
N THR A 257 -9.54 0.98 13.16
CA THR A 257 -9.21 2.38 12.82
C THR A 257 -7.78 2.58 12.32
N GLY A 258 -6.95 1.54 12.35
CA GLY A 258 -5.60 1.53 11.84
C GLY A 258 -4.64 2.44 12.61
N ALA A 259 -3.64 2.97 11.90
CA ALA A 259 -2.61 3.85 12.44
C ALA A 259 -2.28 5.00 11.46
N ARG A 260 -1.51 5.97 11.92
CA ARG A 260 -1.00 7.12 11.14
C ARG A 260 0.51 7.26 11.30
N PRO A 261 1.23 7.94 10.37
CA PRO A 261 2.65 8.21 10.53
C PRO A 261 2.95 8.90 11.87
N SER A 262 4.01 8.46 12.55
CA SER A 262 4.49 9.10 13.78
C SER A 262 5.57 10.13 13.44
N ILE A 263 5.40 11.36 13.92
CA ILE A 263 6.39 12.43 13.80
C ILE A 263 7.13 12.53 15.14
N PRO A 264 8.47 12.42 15.19
CA PRO A 264 9.21 12.50 16.44
C PRO A 264 9.19 13.93 16.98
N ALA A 265 9.10 14.08 18.30
CA ALA A 265 9.20 15.38 18.96
C ALA A 265 10.65 15.90 18.86
N VAL A 266 10.94 16.66 17.81
CA VAL A 266 12.25 17.29 17.55
C VAL A 266 12.03 18.79 17.38
N PRO A 267 12.81 19.65 18.07
CA PRO A 267 12.68 21.11 17.91
C PRO A 267 12.66 21.55 16.45
N GLY A 268 11.62 22.31 16.07
CA GLY A 268 11.43 22.91 14.74
C GLY A 268 10.82 22.00 13.67
N ILE A 269 10.62 20.71 13.94
CA ILE A 269 10.11 19.76 12.93
C ILE A 269 8.70 20.09 12.42
N ASP A 270 7.83 20.61 13.29
CA ASP A 270 6.44 20.93 12.94
C ASP A 270 6.32 22.15 12.01
N GLY A 271 7.34 23.01 11.99
CA GLY A 271 7.33 24.27 11.23
C GLY A 271 7.89 24.17 9.80
N VAL A 272 8.53 23.06 9.43
CA VAL A 272 9.29 22.94 8.16
C VAL A 272 8.58 22.12 7.07
N GLY A 273 7.34 21.71 7.29
CA GLY A 273 6.57 20.91 6.33
C GLY A 273 7.27 19.60 5.96
N VAL A 274 7.51 18.73 6.95
CA VAL A 274 8.04 17.38 6.69
C VAL A 274 7.05 16.54 5.89
N LEU A 275 7.58 15.64 5.06
CA LEU A 275 6.80 14.61 4.38
C LEU A 275 6.61 13.40 5.29
N THR A 276 5.48 12.74 5.13
CA THR A 276 5.25 11.37 5.59
C THR A 276 5.28 10.42 4.40
N SER A 277 5.12 9.12 4.62
CA SER A 277 4.99 8.16 3.51
C SER A 277 3.85 8.53 2.55
N THR A 278 2.75 9.07 3.06
CA THR A 278 1.61 9.53 2.26
C THR A 278 2.00 10.66 1.34
N SER A 279 2.44 11.79 1.91
CA SER A 279 2.72 12.99 1.14
C SER A 279 3.94 12.85 0.23
N ALA A 280 4.90 11.97 0.56
CA ALA A 280 6.00 11.64 -0.34
C ALA A 280 5.51 10.97 -1.64
N MET A 281 4.54 10.04 -1.54
CA MET A 281 3.97 9.37 -2.72
C MET A 281 2.96 10.23 -3.49
N GLU A 282 2.71 11.47 -3.04
CA GLU A 282 1.79 12.45 -3.65
C GLU A 282 2.54 13.66 -4.22
N LEU A 283 3.87 13.71 -4.11
CA LEU A 283 4.67 14.80 -4.66
C LEU A 283 4.39 14.94 -6.16
N ARG A 284 3.99 16.14 -6.59
CA ARG A 284 3.69 16.46 -7.99
C ARG A 284 4.93 16.76 -8.82
N GLU A 285 6.02 17.08 -8.15
CA GLU A 285 7.32 17.35 -8.73
C GLU A 285 8.34 16.40 -8.12
N GLN A 286 9.30 15.98 -8.94
CA GLN A 286 10.38 15.13 -8.47
C GLN A 286 11.32 15.96 -7.58
N PRO A 287 11.58 15.54 -6.33
CA PRO A 287 12.49 16.27 -5.45
C PRO A 287 13.93 16.13 -5.93
N ARG A 288 14.73 17.21 -5.83
CA ARG A 288 16.17 17.13 -6.16
C ARG A 288 16.96 16.38 -5.08
N SER A 289 16.55 16.53 -3.83
CA SER A 289 17.18 15.88 -2.68
C SER A 289 16.17 15.56 -1.57
N LEU A 290 16.42 14.47 -0.85
CA LEU A 290 15.53 13.94 0.18
C LEU A 290 16.34 13.40 1.37
N ILE A 291 16.12 13.96 2.56
CA ILE A 291 16.56 13.34 3.82
C ILE A 291 15.46 12.40 4.30
N VAL A 292 15.78 11.14 4.55
CA VAL A 292 14.87 10.15 5.11
C VAL A 292 15.25 9.89 6.56
N VAL A 293 14.34 10.20 7.48
CA VAL A 293 14.52 9.96 8.92
C VAL A 293 13.89 8.62 9.29
N GLY A 294 14.74 7.65 9.63
CA GLY A 294 14.39 6.25 9.90
C GLY A 294 15.17 5.29 9.00
N GLY A 295 15.40 4.06 9.47
CA GLY A 295 16.15 3.02 8.74
C GLY A 295 15.44 1.66 8.72
N ARG A 296 14.10 1.70 8.63
CA ARG A 296 13.22 0.51 8.53
C ARG A 296 12.47 0.48 7.20
N PHE A 297 11.65 -0.55 6.99
CA PHE A 297 11.01 -0.86 5.71
C PHE A 297 10.46 0.34 4.92
N ILE A 298 9.62 1.21 5.52
CA ILE A 298 9.09 2.41 4.81
C ILE A 298 10.21 3.33 4.33
N ALA A 299 11.19 3.59 5.20
CA ALA A 299 12.31 4.47 4.91
C ALA A 299 13.18 3.90 3.78
N LEU A 300 13.46 2.59 3.82
CA LEU A 300 14.34 1.94 2.84
C LEU A 300 13.66 1.76 1.49
N GLU A 301 12.39 1.35 1.49
CA GLU A 301 11.60 1.20 0.25
C GLU A 301 11.45 2.54 -0.48
N LEU A 302 10.99 3.58 0.22
CA LEU A 302 10.82 4.91 -0.40
C LEU A 302 12.18 5.55 -0.70
N GLY A 303 13.16 5.41 0.21
CA GLY A 303 14.52 5.92 0.00
C GLY A 303 15.15 5.39 -1.28
N GLN A 304 15.11 4.07 -1.51
CA GLN A 304 15.62 3.48 -2.75
C GLN A 304 14.78 3.87 -3.96
N THR A 305 13.45 3.94 -3.82
CA THR A 305 12.55 4.38 -4.90
C THR A 305 12.92 5.77 -5.41
N PHE A 306 13.06 6.76 -4.51
CA PHE A 306 13.44 8.12 -4.88
C PHE A 306 14.87 8.18 -5.43
N ALA A 307 15.81 7.44 -4.85
CA ALA A 307 17.19 7.38 -5.34
C ALA A 307 17.25 6.85 -6.78
N ARG A 308 16.48 5.79 -7.09
CA ARG A 308 16.43 5.18 -8.42
C ARG A 308 15.78 6.07 -9.48
N PHE A 309 14.86 6.94 -9.09
CA PHE A 309 14.36 7.99 -9.99
C PHE A 309 15.36 9.15 -10.19
N GLY A 310 16.45 9.21 -9.42
CA GLY A 310 17.52 10.22 -9.55
C GLY A 310 17.56 11.27 -8.44
N THR A 311 16.75 11.13 -7.38
CA THR A 311 16.79 12.01 -6.21
C THR A 311 18.06 11.75 -5.40
N LYS A 312 18.76 12.79 -4.91
CA LYS A 312 19.84 12.60 -3.94
C LYS A 312 19.26 12.24 -2.57
N VAL A 313 19.50 11.02 -2.09
CA VAL A 313 18.91 10.52 -0.84
C VAL A 313 19.95 10.36 0.27
N THR A 314 19.63 10.89 1.45
CA THR A 314 20.38 10.66 2.70
C THR A 314 19.47 10.02 3.75
N ILE A 315 19.83 8.84 4.25
CA ILE A 315 19.09 8.10 5.29
C ILE A 315 19.76 8.30 6.65
N LEU A 316 18.97 8.74 7.63
CA LEU A 316 19.38 9.00 9.00
C LEU A 316 18.68 8.03 9.94
N GLN A 317 19.42 7.04 10.46
CA GLN A 317 18.90 5.98 11.31
C GLN A 317 19.42 6.08 12.74
N ARG A 318 18.51 6.04 13.71
CA ARG A 318 18.87 6.16 15.14
C ARG A 318 19.66 4.96 15.65
N SER A 319 19.22 3.75 15.31
CA SER A 319 19.90 2.53 15.73
C SER A 319 21.28 2.42 15.09
N ALA A 320 22.18 1.63 15.69
CA ALA A 320 23.53 1.40 15.18
C ALA A 320 23.56 0.77 13.76
N ARG A 321 22.45 0.16 13.33
CA ARG A 321 22.27 -0.51 12.04
C ARG A 321 20.88 -0.24 11.45
N LEU A 322 20.79 -0.36 10.12
CA LEU A 322 19.51 -0.51 9.43
C LEU A 322 18.85 -1.81 9.87
N LEU A 323 17.51 -1.89 9.78
CA LEU A 323 16.75 -3.10 10.09
C LEU A 323 17.25 -3.81 11.38
N PRO A 324 17.29 -3.12 12.52
CA PRO A 324 17.90 -3.66 13.74
C PRO A 324 17.21 -4.94 14.25
N GLU A 325 15.97 -5.17 13.83
CA GLU A 325 15.20 -6.39 14.12
C GLU A 325 15.47 -7.60 13.21
N HIS A 326 16.27 -7.46 12.14
CA HIS A 326 16.60 -8.55 11.21
C HIS A 326 17.92 -9.24 11.55
N GLU A 327 18.31 -10.27 10.79
CA GLU A 327 19.67 -10.83 10.81
C GLU A 327 20.73 -9.75 10.46
N PRO A 328 21.87 -9.68 11.18
CA PRO A 328 22.94 -8.72 10.89
C PRO A 328 23.42 -8.77 9.43
N GLU A 329 23.60 -9.96 8.87
CA GLU A 329 24.13 -10.17 7.52
C GLU A 329 23.17 -9.64 6.45
N ILE A 330 21.86 -9.70 6.71
CA ILE A 330 20.80 -9.12 5.85
C ILE A 330 20.84 -7.60 5.91
N ALA A 331 20.92 -7.03 7.11
CA ALA A 331 20.96 -5.59 7.32
C ALA A 331 22.23 -4.95 6.72
N ASP A 332 23.38 -5.57 6.95
CA ASP A 332 24.67 -5.08 6.47
C ASP A 332 24.78 -5.23 4.95
N GLY A 333 24.31 -6.35 4.40
CA GLY A 333 24.22 -6.59 2.96
C GLY A 333 23.37 -5.52 2.28
N LEU A 334 22.12 -5.31 2.74
CA LEU A 334 21.23 -4.30 2.17
C LEU A 334 21.81 -2.89 2.28
N GLY A 335 22.37 -2.53 3.46
CA GLY A 335 23.00 -1.24 3.67
C GLY A 335 24.20 -1.00 2.74
N ARG A 336 24.97 -2.04 2.41
CA ARG A 336 26.05 -1.95 1.43
C ARG A 336 25.50 -1.71 0.02
N TYR A 337 24.51 -2.49 -0.43
CA TYR A 337 23.95 -2.36 -1.78
C TYR A 337 23.27 -1.00 -2.01
N LEU A 338 22.59 -0.45 -0.99
CA LEU A 338 22.02 0.89 -1.08
C LEU A 338 23.10 1.98 -1.24
N ARG A 339 24.25 1.83 -0.56
CA ARG A 339 25.39 2.76 -0.73
C ARG A 339 26.04 2.62 -2.11
N GLU A 340 26.14 1.41 -2.64
CA GLU A 340 26.61 1.16 -4.02
C GLU A 340 25.69 1.83 -5.06
N GLU A 341 24.38 1.98 -4.76
CA GLU A 341 23.42 2.76 -5.56
C GLU A 341 23.44 4.27 -5.27
N GLY A 342 24.39 4.77 -4.47
CA GLY A 342 24.58 6.19 -4.21
C GLY A 342 23.73 6.77 -3.08
N VAL A 343 23.02 5.94 -2.30
CA VAL A 343 22.30 6.39 -1.10
C VAL A 343 23.28 6.65 0.03
N GLU A 344 23.27 7.86 0.59
CA GLU A 344 24.06 8.20 1.76
C GLU A 344 23.36 7.66 3.02
N ILE A 345 24.06 6.90 3.87
CA ILE A 345 23.45 6.25 5.06
C ILE A 345 24.28 6.53 6.30
N HIS A 346 23.67 7.16 7.29
CA HIS A 346 24.22 7.40 8.63
C HIS A 346 23.40 6.67 9.69
N THR A 347 24.08 5.88 10.53
CA THR A 347 23.48 5.15 11.65
C THR A 347 23.96 5.70 12.99
N GLY A 348 23.34 5.29 14.10
CA GLY A 348 23.69 5.82 15.43
C GLY A 348 23.36 7.31 15.60
N VAL A 349 22.46 7.85 14.77
CA VAL A 349 22.18 9.29 14.74
C VAL A 349 21.22 9.69 15.87
N ARG A 350 21.49 10.82 16.52
CA ARG A 350 20.52 11.48 17.40
C ARG A 350 20.06 12.77 16.75
N LEU A 351 18.78 12.87 16.40
CA LEU A 351 18.19 14.11 15.89
C LEU A 351 18.21 15.18 16.98
N LEU A 352 18.72 16.37 16.66
CA LEU A 352 18.79 17.49 17.60
C LEU A 352 17.80 18.59 17.28
N ARG A 353 17.73 19.02 16.01
CA ARG A 353 16.83 20.08 15.55
C ARG A 353 16.60 19.98 14.05
N VAL A 354 15.47 20.52 13.61
CA VAL A 354 15.13 20.71 12.20
C VAL A 354 14.79 22.18 11.98
N ARG A 355 15.23 22.75 10.87
CA ARG A 355 14.97 24.15 10.50
C ARG A 355 14.94 24.29 8.99
N GLU A 356 14.42 25.42 8.53
CA GLU A 356 14.48 25.83 7.13
C GLU A 356 15.48 26.97 6.98
N GLU A 357 16.31 26.93 5.93
CA GLU A 357 17.28 27.96 5.60
C GLU A 357 17.49 28.01 4.09
N ARG A 358 17.31 29.18 3.47
CA ARG A 358 17.54 29.43 2.04
C ARG A 358 16.81 28.40 1.14
N ASP A 359 15.53 28.17 1.44
CA ASP A 359 14.65 27.23 0.73
C ASP A 359 15.10 25.75 0.81
N GLU A 360 16.00 25.42 1.74
CA GLU A 360 16.37 24.04 2.06
C GLU A 360 16.00 23.70 3.51
N LYS A 361 15.66 22.43 3.73
CA LYS A 361 15.43 21.87 5.06
C LYS A 361 16.76 21.33 5.60
N VAL A 362 17.10 21.76 6.80
CA VAL A 362 18.35 21.41 7.49
C VAL A 362 18.03 20.55 8.70
N VAL A 363 18.63 19.36 8.75
CA VAL A 363 18.54 18.44 9.90
C VAL A 363 19.89 18.44 10.60
N THR A 364 19.92 18.93 11.84
CA THR A 364 21.10 18.82 12.70
C THR A 364 20.99 17.55 13.53
N VAL A 365 22.05 16.74 13.51
CA VAL A 365 22.15 15.49 14.26
C VAL A 365 23.44 15.42 15.03
N GLN A 366 23.47 14.57 16.06
CA GLN A 366 24.68 14.12 16.71
C GLN A 366 25.03 12.70 16.27
N ILE A 367 26.28 12.49 15.86
CA ILE A 367 26.85 11.18 15.49
C ILE A 367 28.17 11.06 16.24
N GLU A 368 28.34 10.01 17.05
CA GLU A 368 29.56 9.79 17.86
C GLU A 368 29.95 11.01 18.72
N GLY A 369 28.94 11.72 19.24
CA GLY A 369 29.14 12.93 20.06
C GLY A 369 29.40 14.21 19.27
N ARG A 370 29.59 14.16 17.95
CA ARG A 370 29.82 15.33 17.08
C ARG A 370 28.54 15.77 16.40
N GLU A 371 28.33 17.08 16.30
CA GLU A 371 27.22 17.64 15.53
C GLU A 371 27.53 17.69 14.03
N SER A 372 26.56 17.29 13.23
CA SER A 372 26.60 17.35 11.77
C SER A 372 25.28 17.93 11.25
N GLU A 373 25.32 18.67 10.14
CA GLU A 373 24.13 19.16 9.45
C GLU A 373 23.97 18.48 8.09
N PHE A 374 22.75 18.04 7.80
CA PHE A 374 22.34 17.52 6.50
C PHE A 374 21.30 18.45 5.88
N ARG A 375 21.38 18.67 4.57
CA ARG A 375 20.51 19.59 3.82
C ARG A 375 19.82 18.88 2.67
N ALA A 376 18.53 19.14 2.50
CA ALA A 376 17.75 18.66 1.37
C ALA A 376 16.51 19.53 1.11
N GLU A 377 15.93 19.38 -0.07
CA GLU A 377 14.66 20.01 -0.44
C GLU A 377 13.50 19.49 0.43
N HIS A 378 13.47 18.18 0.65
CA HIS A 378 12.46 17.53 1.47
C HIS A 378 13.05 16.67 2.59
N ILE A 379 12.28 16.52 3.66
CA ILE A 379 12.53 15.54 4.73
C ILE A 379 11.36 14.57 4.74
N LEU A 380 11.60 13.27 4.56
CA LEU A 380 10.65 12.20 4.79
C LEU A 380 10.83 11.62 6.19
N VAL A 381 9.81 11.71 7.03
CA VAL A 381 9.78 11.08 8.36
C VAL A 381 9.11 9.71 8.26
N ALA A 382 9.89 8.67 8.55
CA ALA A 382 9.48 7.27 8.51
C ALA A 382 9.90 6.54 9.82
N THR A 383 9.67 7.18 10.96
CA THR A 383 10.13 6.73 12.29
C THR A 383 9.20 5.74 13.00
N GLY A 384 8.00 5.49 12.45
CA GLY A 384 7.02 4.58 13.03
C GLY A 384 5.59 5.00 12.71
N ARG A 385 4.63 4.34 13.37
CA ARG A 385 3.20 4.62 13.22
C ARG A 385 2.53 4.65 14.59
N THR A 386 1.63 5.61 14.78
CA THR A 386 0.84 5.79 16.00
C THR A 386 -0.58 5.27 15.75
N PRO A 387 -1.16 4.44 16.63
CA PRO A 387 -2.52 3.92 16.45
C PRO A 387 -3.56 5.05 16.50
N ASN A 388 -4.64 4.89 15.74
CA ASN A 388 -5.73 5.87 15.68
C ASN A 388 -6.77 5.59 16.78
N THR A 389 -6.40 5.88 18.04
CA THR A 389 -7.23 5.65 19.23
C THR A 389 -7.76 6.94 19.87
N GLU A 390 -7.23 8.09 19.49
CA GLU A 390 -7.62 9.41 19.98
C GLU A 390 -9.06 9.78 19.61
N ASP A 391 -9.74 10.43 20.55
CA ASP A 391 -11.15 10.85 20.54
C ASP A 391 -12.18 9.76 20.19
N LEU A 392 -11.83 8.48 20.29
CA LEU A 392 -12.79 7.39 20.09
C LEU A 392 -13.69 7.15 21.30
N GLY A 393 -13.45 7.77 22.45
CA GLY A 393 -14.21 7.53 23.68
C GLY A 393 -13.95 6.15 24.32
N LEU A 394 -12.78 5.55 24.08
CA LEU A 394 -12.45 4.18 24.51
C LEU A 394 -12.55 3.96 26.02
N GLU A 395 -12.19 4.97 26.82
CA GLU A 395 -12.32 4.91 28.28
C GLU A 395 -13.79 4.75 28.71
N MET A 396 -14.70 5.50 28.09
CA MET A 396 -16.15 5.39 28.32
C MET A 396 -16.70 4.02 27.89
N ALA A 397 -16.03 3.37 26.96
CA ALA A 397 -16.34 2.03 26.49
C ALA A 397 -15.60 0.91 27.26
N GLY A 398 -14.81 1.23 28.29
CA GLY A 398 -14.07 0.23 29.07
C GLY A 398 -12.97 -0.50 28.28
N VAL A 399 -12.40 0.14 27.25
CA VAL A 399 -11.34 -0.41 26.40
C VAL A 399 -9.98 0.16 26.85
N GLN A 400 -9.09 -0.72 27.30
CA GLN A 400 -7.74 -0.34 27.73
C GLN A 400 -6.75 -0.27 26.56
N LEU A 401 -5.81 0.66 26.69
CA LEU A 401 -4.68 0.84 25.78
C LEU A 401 -3.37 0.40 26.46
N ASP A 402 -2.39 -0.01 25.67
CA ASP A 402 -1.02 -0.16 26.14
C ASP A 402 -0.33 1.23 26.30
N PRO A 403 0.87 1.32 26.91
CA PRO A 403 1.57 2.59 27.08
C PRO A 403 1.93 3.31 25.77
N GLN A 404 1.87 2.64 24.63
CA GLN A 404 2.11 3.19 23.30
C GLN A 404 0.81 3.62 22.60
N GLY A 405 -0.34 3.45 23.26
CA GLY A 405 -1.66 3.86 22.79
C GLY A 405 -2.38 2.81 21.92
N PHE A 406 -1.84 1.60 21.79
CA PHE A 406 -2.51 0.52 21.04
C PHE A 406 -3.59 -0.13 21.88
N ILE A 407 -4.68 -0.57 21.24
CA ILE A 407 -5.74 -1.31 21.93
C ILE A 407 -5.19 -2.67 22.36
N LEU A 408 -5.32 -2.97 23.65
CA LEU A 408 -5.00 -4.28 24.20
C LEU A 408 -6.05 -5.30 23.77
N VAL A 409 -5.58 -6.42 23.24
CA VAL A 409 -6.42 -7.54 22.83
C VAL A 409 -5.82 -8.87 23.28
N ASP A 410 -6.67 -9.84 23.59
CA ASP A 410 -6.27 -11.23 23.79
C ASP A 410 -6.02 -11.96 22.45
N ASP A 411 -5.77 -13.28 22.51
CA ASP A 411 -5.55 -14.10 21.31
C ASP A 411 -6.80 -14.30 20.44
N HIS A 412 -7.99 -14.01 20.99
CA HIS A 412 -9.27 -14.01 20.28
C HIS A 412 -9.63 -12.62 19.75
N LEU A 413 -8.72 -11.65 19.90
CA LEU A 413 -8.87 -10.25 19.48
C LEU A 413 -9.92 -9.47 20.27
N GLN A 414 -10.34 -10.00 21.42
CA GLN A 414 -11.26 -9.35 22.34
C GLN A 414 -10.50 -8.32 23.19
N THR A 415 -11.09 -7.13 23.35
CA THR A 415 -10.55 -6.08 24.22
C THR A 415 -10.89 -6.34 25.68
N THR A 416 -10.51 -5.44 26.58
CA THR A 416 -10.96 -5.48 27.99
C THR A 416 -12.47 -5.34 28.16
N ASN A 417 -13.18 -4.81 27.15
CA ASN A 417 -14.63 -4.91 27.10
C ASN A 417 -15.05 -6.16 26.29
N PRO A 418 -15.82 -7.10 26.88
CA PRO A 418 -16.17 -8.36 26.21
C PRO A 418 -17.07 -8.20 24.97
N ARG A 419 -17.67 -7.02 24.76
CA ARG A 419 -18.49 -6.72 23.56
C ARG A 419 -17.68 -6.07 22.44
N ILE A 420 -16.43 -5.68 22.71
CA ILE A 420 -15.59 -4.92 21.78
C ILE A 420 -14.34 -5.72 21.44
N TYR A 421 -14.07 -5.80 20.15
CA TYR A 421 -12.91 -6.46 19.56
C TYR A 421 -12.09 -5.42 18.79
N ALA A 422 -10.83 -5.71 18.52
CA ALA A 422 -10.00 -4.83 17.71
C ALA A 422 -9.06 -5.64 16.78
N ALA A 423 -8.84 -5.11 15.58
CA ALA A 423 -8.05 -5.78 14.56
C ALA A 423 -7.19 -4.80 13.74
N GLY A 424 -6.02 -5.28 13.31
CA GLY A 424 -5.09 -4.53 12.48
C GLY A 424 -4.28 -3.50 13.26
N ASP A 425 -3.84 -2.45 12.56
CA ASP A 425 -2.81 -1.51 13.03
C ASP A 425 -3.16 -0.72 14.31
N VAL A 426 -4.42 -0.72 14.74
CA VAL A 426 -4.84 -0.10 16.00
C VAL A 426 -4.45 -0.93 17.24
N THR A 427 -4.15 -2.22 17.05
CA THR A 427 -3.71 -3.16 18.09
C THR A 427 -2.20 -3.27 18.12
N ASN A 428 -1.62 -3.95 19.11
CA ASN A 428 -0.18 -4.24 19.17
C ASN A 428 0.28 -5.37 18.21
N ARG A 429 -0.61 -5.95 17.39
CA ARG A 429 -0.29 -7.02 16.43
C ARG A 429 0.59 -6.52 15.26
N PRO A 430 1.26 -7.40 14.50
CA PRO A 430 2.08 -7.01 13.35
C PRO A 430 1.32 -6.13 12.34
N LYS A 431 1.97 -5.06 11.88
CA LYS A 431 1.39 -4.01 11.03
C LYS A 431 1.43 -4.39 9.53
N LEU A 432 0.72 -5.47 9.20
CA LEU A 432 0.70 -6.08 7.87
C LEU A 432 -0.74 -6.27 7.42
N VAL A 433 -1.04 -5.95 6.16
CA VAL A 433 -2.43 -5.99 5.68
C VAL A 433 -3.05 -7.39 5.74
N TYR A 434 -2.27 -8.44 5.47
CA TYR A 434 -2.75 -9.83 5.55
C TYR A 434 -2.99 -10.28 7.00
N VAL A 435 -2.19 -9.79 7.96
CA VAL A 435 -2.45 -9.97 9.40
C VAL A 435 -3.71 -9.20 9.81
N ALA A 436 -3.86 -7.95 9.37
CA ALA A 436 -5.05 -7.15 9.67
C ALA A 436 -6.33 -7.79 9.11
N ALA A 437 -6.31 -8.31 7.87
CA ALA A 437 -7.45 -8.98 7.27
C ALA A 437 -7.80 -10.29 7.98
N ALA A 438 -6.82 -11.16 8.26
CA ALA A 438 -7.02 -12.37 9.04
C ALA A 438 -7.60 -12.06 10.43
N ALA A 439 -7.03 -11.07 11.11
CA ALA A 439 -7.50 -10.60 12.39
C ALA A 439 -8.94 -10.07 12.33
N GLY A 440 -9.29 -9.28 11.30
CA GLY A 440 -10.63 -8.74 11.13
C GLY A 440 -11.70 -9.83 11.00
N GLY A 441 -11.45 -10.84 10.16
CA GLY A 441 -12.35 -11.98 10.01
C GLY A 441 -12.51 -12.77 11.32
N ILE A 442 -11.41 -13.10 12.00
CA ILE A 442 -11.44 -13.81 13.29
C ILE A 442 -12.17 -12.98 14.36
N ALA A 443 -11.94 -11.67 14.42
CA ALA A 443 -12.61 -10.79 15.38
C ALA A 443 -14.13 -10.78 15.18
N ALA A 444 -14.60 -10.71 13.94
CA ALA A 444 -16.03 -10.79 13.64
C ALA A 444 -16.64 -12.16 14.01
N GLU A 445 -15.96 -13.24 13.65
CA GLU A 445 -16.39 -14.60 14.03
C GLU A 445 -16.48 -14.76 15.54
N ASN A 446 -15.47 -14.32 16.29
CA ASN A 446 -15.45 -14.45 17.74
C ASN A 446 -16.47 -13.55 18.41
N ALA A 447 -16.66 -12.33 17.91
CA ALA A 447 -17.64 -11.39 18.44
C ALA A 447 -19.07 -11.95 18.37
N LEU A 448 -19.42 -12.58 17.25
CA LEU A 448 -20.78 -13.02 16.92
C LEU A 448 -21.04 -14.50 17.25
N GLY A 449 -20.03 -15.35 17.16
CA GLY A 449 -20.11 -16.79 17.38
C GLY A 449 -19.49 -17.29 18.69
N GLY A 450 -18.82 -16.42 19.46
CA GLY A 450 -18.08 -16.79 20.66
C GLY A 450 -16.58 -17.01 20.39
N ASN A 451 -15.75 -16.76 21.40
CA ASN A 451 -14.28 -16.80 21.34
C ASN A 451 -13.72 -18.22 21.10
N HIS A 452 -13.89 -18.75 19.90
CA HIS A 452 -13.48 -20.11 19.53
C HIS A 452 -12.22 -20.14 18.67
N LYS A 453 -11.87 -19.04 18.00
CA LYS A 453 -10.71 -18.97 17.10
C LYS A 453 -9.65 -18.03 17.62
N LYS A 454 -8.40 -18.50 17.66
CA LYS A 454 -7.24 -17.67 17.97
C LYS A 454 -6.58 -17.18 16.69
N LEU A 455 -6.01 -15.97 16.73
CA LEU A 455 -5.11 -15.50 15.68
C LEU A 455 -3.74 -16.15 15.85
N ASP A 456 -3.44 -17.14 15.01
CA ASP A 456 -2.11 -17.76 14.97
C ASP A 456 -1.13 -16.90 14.17
N LEU A 457 -0.09 -16.42 14.84
CA LEU A 457 0.99 -15.61 14.28
C LEU A 457 2.35 -16.30 14.40
N SER A 458 2.37 -17.62 14.62
CA SER A 458 3.61 -18.39 14.71
C SER A 458 4.43 -18.37 13.41
N VAL A 459 3.75 -18.26 12.27
CA VAL A 459 4.37 -18.21 10.94
C VAL A 459 3.81 -17.03 10.16
N VAL A 460 4.48 -15.88 10.29
CA VAL A 460 4.15 -14.66 9.52
C VAL A 460 5.34 -14.33 8.63
N PRO A 461 5.22 -14.46 7.29
CA PRO A 461 6.26 -13.97 6.40
C PRO A 461 6.25 -12.43 6.40
N HIS A 462 7.42 -11.84 6.24
CA HIS A 462 7.65 -10.41 6.10
C HIS A 462 8.46 -10.15 4.83
N VAL A 463 8.15 -9.06 4.13
CA VAL A 463 8.88 -8.65 2.92
C VAL A 463 9.09 -7.14 2.95
N ILE A 464 10.32 -6.73 2.68
CA ILE A 464 10.73 -5.36 2.44
C ILE A 464 11.11 -5.27 0.96
N PHE A 465 10.37 -4.45 0.22
CA PHE A 465 10.44 -4.38 -1.23
C PHE A 465 11.55 -3.45 -1.73
N THR A 466 12.72 -3.51 -1.09
CA THR A 466 13.98 -3.01 -1.66
C THR A 466 14.47 -3.96 -2.75
N ASP A 467 15.56 -3.60 -3.43
CA ASP A 467 16.26 -4.45 -4.37
C ASP A 467 17.76 -4.50 -4.03
N PRO A 468 18.29 -5.64 -3.57
CA PRO A 468 17.57 -6.92 -3.36
C PRO A 468 16.50 -6.82 -2.25
N GLN A 469 15.46 -7.66 -2.37
CA GLN A 469 14.37 -7.73 -1.39
C GLN A 469 14.88 -8.41 -0.12
N ALA A 470 14.58 -7.83 1.04
CA ALA A 470 14.77 -8.49 2.32
C ALA A 470 13.45 -9.18 2.72
N ALA A 471 13.48 -10.48 2.95
CA ALA A 471 12.31 -11.25 3.36
C ALA A 471 12.66 -12.17 4.53
N SER A 472 11.70 -12.42 5.42
CA SER A 472 11.93 -13.27 6.58
C SER A 472 10.66 -14.00 7.02
N VAL A 473 10.85 -15.12 7.69
CA VAL A 473 9.78 -15.84 8.39
C VAL A 473 10.38 -16.57 9.60
N GLY A 474 9.63 -16.60 10.70
CA GLY A 474 10.09 -17.22 11.94
C GLY A 474 11.16 -16.40 12.67
N LEU A 475 12.03 -17.09 13.39
CA LEU A 475 12.97 -16.49 14.33
C LEU A 475 14.32 -16.16 13.68
N THR A 476 14.90 -15.02 14.07
CA THR A 476 16.35 -14.79 13.93
C THR A 476 17.14 -15.69 14.88
N GLU A 477 18.42 -15.86 14.61
CA GLU A 477 19.35 -16.57 15.48
C GLU A 477 19.33 -16.00 16.91
N ALA A 478 19.38 -14.67 17.03
CA ALA A 478 19.34 -13.99 18.33
C ALA A 478 18.00 -14.19 19.06
N GLN A 479 16.87 -14.16 18.34
CA GLN A 479 15.55 -14.41 18.92
C GLN A 479 15.40 -15.88 19.36
N ALA A 480 15.86 -16.83 18.56
CA ALA A 480 15.82 -18.24 18.90
C ALA A 480 16.68 -18.55 20.15
N ALA A 481 17.90 -18.01 20.20
CA ALA A 481 18.75 -18.13 21.39
C ALA A 481 18.10 -17.49 22.64
N ALA A 482 17.47 -16.31 22.50
CA ALA A 482 16.77 -15.65 23.61
C ALA A 482 15.56 -16.44 24.12
N LEU A 483 14.95 -17.28 23.27
CA LEU A 483 13.88 -18.22 23.64
C LEU A 483 14.41 -19.56 24.20
N GLY A 484 15.73 -19.71 24.34
CA GLY A 484 16.36 -20.91 24.90
C GLY A 484 16.62 -22.04 23.92
N TYR A 485 16.43 -21.82 22.61
CA TYR A 485 16.81 -22.82 21.61
C TYR A 485 18.32 -22.93 21.48
N SER A 486 18.83 -24.16 21.40
CA SER A 486 20.15 -24.40 20.82
C SER A 486 20.01 -24.40 19.30
N VAL A 487 20.77 -23.54 18.63
CA VAL A 487 20.61 -23.30 17.19
C VAL A 487 21.85 -23.70 16.40
N GLU A 488 21.62 -24.23 15.20
CA GLU A 488 22.60 -24.29 14.12
C GLU A 488 22.11 -23.37 12.99
N THR A 489 23.04 -22.70 12.30
CA THR A 489 22.71 -21.80 11.19
C THR A 489 23.47 -22.17 9.92
N SER A 490 22.86 -21.83 8.79
CA SER A 490 23.46 -21.94 7.45
C SER A 490 23.24 -20.62 6.74
N ALA A 491 24.30 -19.99 6.22
CA ALA A 491 24.23 -18.76 5.46
C ALA A 491 24.86 -18.97 4.07
N LEU A 492 24.02 -19.02 3.05
CA LEU A 492 24.42 -19.25 1.67
C LEU A 492 24.42 -17.93 0.89
N SER A 493 25.59 -17.50 0.41
CA SER A 493 25.71 -16.37 -0.50
C SER A 493 25.10 -16.68 -1.88
N LEU A 494 24.51 -15.68 -2.54
CA LEU A 494 23.85 -15.87 -3.84
C LEU A 494 24.80 -16.16 -5.01
N ASP A 495 26.11 -16.01 -4.82
CA ASP A 495 27.11 -16.51 -5.78
C ASP A 495 27.16 -18.05 -5.88
N HIS A 496 26.52 -18.75 -4.94
CA HIS A 496 26.25 -20.20 -5.05
C HIS A 496 24.90 -20.54 -5.68
N VAL A 497 24.04 -19.55 -5.96
CA VAL A 497 22.70 -19.79 -6.52
C VAL A 497 22.74 -19.68 -8.05
N PRO A 498 22.49 -20.77 -8.80
CA PRO A 498 22.60 -20.77 -10.26
C PRO A 498 21.78 -19.68 -10.95
N ARG A 499 20.58 -19.39 -10.44
CA ARG A 499 19.72 -18.32 -10.98
C ARG A 499 20.34 -16.94 -10.86
N ALA A 500 20.96 -16.64 -9.72
CA ALA A 500 21.64 -15.37 -9.46
C ALA A 500 22.89 -15.20 -10.34
N LEU A 501 23.67 -16.28 -10.51
CA LEU A 501 24.80 -16.33 -11.44
C LEU A 501 24.35 -16.06 -12.89
N ALA A 502 23.29 -16.72 -13.35
CA ALA A 502 22.73 -16.51 -14.68
C ALA A 502 22.19 -15.08 -14.88
N ALA A 503 21.63 -14.49 -13.83
CA ALA A 503 21.16 -13.11 -13.82
C ALA A 503 22.28 -12.07 -13.76
N ARG A 504 23.53 -12.48 -13.50
CA ARG A 504 24.67 -11.59 -13.21
C ARG A 504 24.41 -10.63 -12.06
N ASP A 505 23.58 -11.06 -11.11
CA ASP A 505 23.26 -10.34 -9.90
C ASP A 505 23.31 -11.32 -8.72
N THR A 506 24.46 -11.35 -8.06
CA THR A 506 24.74 -12.21 -6.89
C THR A 506 24.65 -11.43 -5.59
N ARG A 507 23.95 -10.29 -5.58
CA ARG A 507 23.78 -9.47 -4.38
C ARG A 507 22.84 -10.18 -3.39
N GLY A 508 23.41 -10.64 -2.27
CA GLY A 508 22.67 -11.04 -1.09
C GLY A 508 22.98 -12.46 -0.63
N LEU A 509 22.09 -13.02 0.19
CA LEU A 509 22.26 -14.33 0.83
C LEU A 509 20.92 -14.92 1.28
N ILE A 510 20.94 -16.21 1.58
CA ILE A 510 19.84 -16.95 2.22
C ILE A 510 20.38 -17.55 3.52
N LYS A 511 19.81 -17.18 4.65
CA LYS A 511 20.14 -17.71 5.98
C LYS A 511 19.01 -18.58 6.52
N LEU A 512 19.34 -19.79 6.95
CA LEU A 512 18.44 -20.71 7.66
C LEU A 512 18.88 -20.78 9.13
N VAL A 513 17.90 -20.74 10.03
CA VAL A 513 18.05 -20.94 11.47
C VAL A 513 17.29 -22.21 11.85
N ALA A 514 18.00 -23.21 12.36
CA ALA A 514 17.42 -24.49 12.75
C ALA A 514 17.73 -24.84 14.21
N GLU A 515 16.86 -25.61 14.83
CA GLU A 515 17.10 -26.20 16.14
C GLU A 515 18.11 -27.35 16.04
N THR A 516 19.18 -27.27 16.84
CA THR A 516 20.24 -28.27 16.87
C THR A 516 19.67 -29.63 17.28
N GLY A 517 20.03 -30.67 16.53
CA GLY A 517 19.62 -32.05 16.82
C GLY A 517 18.31 -32.44 16.16
N SER A 518 17.23 -31.68 16.35
CA SER A 518 15.95 -31.96 15.68
C SER A 518 15.98 -31.61 14.19
N GLY A 519 16.78 -30.61 13.81
CA GLY A 519 16.84 -30.09 12.45
C GLY A 519 15.58 -29.33 12.01
N ARG A 520 14.68 -29.03 12.95
CA ARG A 520 13.48 -28.23 12.69
C ARG A 520 13.89 -26.80 12.35
N LEU A 521 13.34 -26.28 11.24
CA LEU A 521 13.53 -24.87 10.87
C LEU A 521 12.77 -23.98 11.84
N LEU A 522 13.48 -23.05 12.46
CA LEU A 522 12.95 -22.02 13.36
C LEU A 522 12.75 -20.69 12.64
N GLY A 523 13.54 -20.42 11.62
CA GLY A 523 13.38 -19.23 10.80
C GLY A 523 14.25 -19.23 9.55
N VAL A 524 13.87 -18.40 8.59
CA VAL A 524 14.53 -18.23 7.30
C VAL A 524 14.56 -16.75 6.95
N HIS A 525 15.72 -16.29 6.48
CA HIS A 525 15.98 -14.88 6.18
C HIS A 525 16.66 -14.79 4.82
N VAL A 526 16.11 -13.98 3.94
CA VAL A 526 16.49 -13.88 2.53
C VAL A 526 16.82 -12.44 2.21
N LEU A 527 17.94 -12.21 1.56
CA LEU A 527 18.26 -10.98 0.84
C LEU A 527 18.53 -11.38 -0.61
N ALA A 528 17.55 -11.20 -1.50
CA ALA A 528 17.65 -11.65 -2.88
C ALA A 528 16.68 -10.91 -3.80
N ALA A 529 16.97 -10.90 -5.10
CA ALA A 529 15.94 -10.63 -6.10
C ALA A 529 14.82 -11.69 -5.96
N GLU A 530 13.57 -11.23 -5.96
CA GLU A 530 12.37 -12.05 -5.72
C GLU A 530 12.34 -12.75 -4.34
N GLY A 531 13.01 -12.18 -3.33
CA GLY A 531 12.99 -12.68 -1.95
C GLY A 531 11.59 -12.88 -1.38
N GLY A 532 10.64 -12.00 -1.74
CA GLY A 532 9.24 -12.07 -1.33
C GLY A 532 8.47 -13.27 -1.89
N GLU A 533 8.89 -13.81 -3.03
CA GLU A 533 8.28 -15.02 -3.60
C GLU A 533 8.84 -16.28 -2.93
N ILE A 534 10.16 -16.31 -2.74
CA ILE A 534 10.89 -17.48 -2.20
C ILE A 534 10.55 -17.71 -0.73
N ILE A 535 10.34 -16.63 0.05
CA ILE A 535 10.05 -16.74 1.48
C ILE A 535 8.76 -17.52 1.76
N GLN A 536 7.84 -17.59 0.80
CA GLN A 536 6.60 -18.34 0.96
C GLN A 536 6.86 -19.86 1.03
N THR A 537 7.83 -20.38 0.29
CA THR A 537 8.27 -21.78 0.43
C THR A 537 8.83 -22.03 1.83
N ALA A 538 9.65 -21.11 2.34
CA ALA A 538 10.18 -21.19 3.69
C ALA A 538 9.10 -21.12 4.77
N ALA A 539 8.07 -20.29 4.59
CA ALA A 539 6.96 -20.17 5.52
C ALA A 539 6.21 -21.51 5.66
N LEU A 540 5.96 -22.21 4.55
CA LEU A 540 5.37 -23.54 4.57
C LEU A 540 6.29 -24.56 5.28
N ALA A 541 7.59 -24.52 5.01
CA ALA A 541 8.56 -25.41 5.66
C ALA A 541 8.62 -25.20 7.18
N VAL A 542 8.64 -23.95 7.65
CA VAL A 542 8.58 -23.62 9.10
C VAL A 542 7.27 -24.09 9.71
N LYS A 543 6.14 -23.84 9.04
CA LYS A 543 4.82 -24.29 9.51
C LYS A 543 4.74 -25.80 9.65
N PHE A 544 5.16 -26.55 8.63
CA PHE A 544 5.19 -28.01 8.70
C PHE A 544 6.24 -28.53 9.67
N GLY A 545 7.30 -27.78 9.94
CA GLY A 545 8.26 -28.10 11.01
C GLY A 545 7.62 -28.02 12.40
N MET A 546 6.73 -27.06 12.61
CA MET A 546 5.97 -26.91 13.85
C MET A 546 4.87 -27.98 14.00
N GLU A 547 4.12 -28.25 12.93
CA GLU A 547 2.93 -29.10 12.97
C GLU A 547 3.20 -30.59 12.71
N GLN A 548 4.24 -30.90 11.92
CA GLN A 548 4.48 -32.23 11.33
C GLN A 548 5.96 -32.66 11.37
N ALA A 549 6.79 -31.99 12.17
CA ALA A 549 8.22 -32.29 12.32
C ALA A 549 9.04 -32.27 11.01
N PHE A 550 8.63 -31.47 10.02
CA PHE A 550 9.43 -31.23 8.80
C PHE A 550 10.76 -30.52 9.13
N THR A 551 11.86 -30.98 8.55
CA THR A 551 13.22 -30.52 8.87
C THR A 551 13.93 -29.90 7.68
N TYR A 552 15.09 -29.27 7.91
CA TYR A 552 15.95 -28.85 6.80
C TYR A 552 16.47 -30.03 5.97
N HIS A 553 16.53 -31.26 6.51
CA HIS A 553 16.91 -32.44 5.74
C HIS A 553 15.82 -32.79 4.71
N ASP A 554 14.56 -32.70 5.09
CA ASP A 554 13.43 -32.93 4.18
C ASP A 554 13.40 -31.87 3.07
N LEU A 555 13.68 -30.63 3.44
CA LEU A 555 13.84 -29.53 2.48
C LEU A 555 14.99 -29.78 1.49
N ALA A 556 16.14 -30.23 1.98
CA ALA A 556 17.31 -30.56 1.15
C ALA A 556 17.04 -31.73 0.20
N ASN A 557 16.24 -32.71 0.62
CA ASN A 557 15.85 -33.89 -0.17
C ASN A 557 14.70 -33.63 -1.15
N THR A 558 14.09 -32.44 -1.10
CA THR A 558 13.01 -32.06 -2.03
C THR A 558 13.59 -31.65 -3.39
N LEU A 559 12.89 -32.00 -4.47
CA LEU A 559 13.24 -31.53 -5.81
C LEU A 559 12.82 -30.07 -5.98
N PHE A 560 13.80 -29.19 -6.22
CA PHE A 560 13.58 -27.81 -6.61
C PHE A 560 13.93 -27.63 -8.10
N PRO A 561 13.14 -26.86 -8.87
CA PRO A 561 13.50 -26.55 -10.24
C PRO A 561 14.84 -25.81 -10.31
N TYR A 562 15.76 -26.32 -11.12
CA TYR A 562 17.07 -25.72 -11.37
C TYR A 562 16.90 -24.30 -11.96
N LEU A 563 17.86 -23.40 -11.65
CA LEU A 563 17.84 -22.01 -12.11
C LEU A 563 16.60 -21.22 -11.65
N THR A 564 16.09 -21.53 -10.45
CA THR A 564 15.14 -20.67 -9.74
C THR A 564 15.80 -20.09 -8.49
N GLN A 565 15.34 -18.93 -8.02
CA GLN A 565 15.86 -18.41 -6.76
C GLN A 565 15.43 -19.28 -5.57
N ALA A 566 14.28 -19.96 -5.68
CA ALA A 566 13.80 -20.91 -4.68
C ALA A 566 14.75 -22.11 -4.47
N GLU A 567 15.50 -22.51 -5.50
CA GLU A 567 16.58 -23.50 -5.36
C GLU A 567 17.61 -23.09 -4.29
N GLY A 568 17.84 -21.78 -4.10
CA GLY A 568 18.72 -21.29 -3.05
C GLY A 568 18.32 -21.71 -1.63
N ILE A 569 17.03 -21.95 -1.37
CA ILE A 569 16.54 -22.47 -0.08
C ILE A 569 17.01 -23.92 0.13
N LYS A 570 16.93 -24.76 -0.91
CA LYS A 570 17.47 -26.12 -0.89
C LYS A 570 18.99 -26.11 -0.69
N LEU A 571 19.71 -25.26 -1.44
CA LEU A 571 21.17 -25.16 -1.33
C LEU A 571 21.60 -24.69 0.07
N ALA A 572 20.87 -23.75 0.67
CA ALA A 572 21.12 -23.32 2.04
C ALA A 572 20.86 -24.46 3.04
N ALA A 573 19.87 -25.31 2.78
CA ALA A 573 19.61 -26.48 3.62
C ALA A 573 20.73 -27.54 3.51
N LEU A 574 21.29 -27.74 2.31
CA LEU A 574 22.44 -28.63 2.10
C LEU A 574 23.72 -28.12 2.79
N ALA A 575 23.89 -26.80 2.86
CA ALA A 575 25.04 -26.15 3.48
C ALA A 575 25.18 -26.41 5.01
N PHE A 576 24.16 -26.94 5.68
CA PHE A 576 24.30 -27.43 7.06
C PHE A 576 25.27 -28.63 7.19
N ARG A 577 25.46 -29.40 6.12
CA ARG A 577 26.19 -30.68 6.16
C ARG A 577 27.24 -30.83 5.08
N LYS A 578 27.13 -30.09 3.98
CA LYS A 578 28.01 -30.22 2.80
C LYS A 578 28.60 -28.86 2.42
N ASP A 579 29.81 -28.90 1.88
CA ASP A 579 30.43 -27.76 1.22
C ASP A 579 29.78 -27.57 -0.16
N VAL A 580 28.95 -26.54 -0.32
CA VAL A 580 28.18 -26.29 -1.55
C VAL A 580 29.11 -26.05 -2.76
N GLY A 581 30.33 -25.55 -2.54
CA GLY A 581 31.32 -25.39 -3.60
C GLY A 581 31.82 -26.71 -4.20
N LYS A 582 31.56 -27.84 -3.54
CA LYS A 582 31.95 -29.19 -3.99
C LYS A 582 30.78 -30.01 -4.52
N LEU A 583 29.57 -29.44 -4.58
CA LEU A 583 28.40 -30.12 -5.11
C LEU A 583 28.38 -30.07 -6.64
N SER A 584 28.01 -31.19 -7.28
CA SER A 584 27.68 -31.20 -8.70
C SER A 584 26.31 -30.55 -8.95
N CYS A 585 26.03 -30.23 -10.21
CA CYS A 585 24.77 -29.61 -10.61
C CYS A 585 23.56 -30.37 -10.06
N CYS A 586 22.67 -29.67 -9.34
CA CYS A 586 21.45 -30.19 -8.72
C CYS A 586 21.63 -31.28 -7.64
N ALA A 587 22.85 -31.54 -7.16
CA ALA A 587 23.08 -32.57 -6.15
C ALA A 587 22.22 -32.35 -4.88
N GLY A 588 21.62 -33.44 -4.39
CA GLY A 588 20.92 -33.53 -3.11
C GLY A 588 21.80 -34.22 -2.06
#